data_AF-A0A352IA63-F1
#
_entry.id   AF-A0A352IA63-F1
#
_cell.length_a   1.000
_cell.length_b   1.000
_cell.length_c   1.000
_cell.angle_alpha   90.00
_cell.angle_beta   90.00
_cell.angle_gamma   90.00
#
_symmetry.space_group_name_H-M   'P 1'
#
loop_
_entity.id
_entity.type
_entity.pdbx_description
1 polymer ?
#
loop_
_entity_poly.entity_id
_entity_poly.type
_entity_poly.pdbx_seq_one_letter_code
_entity_poly.pdbx_strand_id
1 'polypeptide(L)'
;TLKARLDEARREYARHMVPQAKAVTQTEEMRALAMRIMEAERELDTEGKSRTADSRTAALREERKILDKAAEELSGALAMRKVRERHQAEAVRLEKRLRDLGAERARCMRMLDTLADFQREKVRQVEERVNSMFAGMTFRLYDTTLEGTASPVCVPLVGGVPFEAANSAARMNAGLEAAALIGRRLGIAAPVWVDNAEGNRHIRHTGEAQRILLRVTDESALTERPLD
;
A
#
# COMPACT_ATOMS: atom_id res chain seq x y z
N THR A 1 21.33 56.72 65.41
CA THR A 1 21.30 55.30 64.97
C THR A 1 22.07 54.45 65.98
N LEU A 2 21.75 53.15 66.13
CA LEU A 2 22.35 52.25 67.13
C LEU A 2 23.90 52.29 67.18
N LYS A 3 24.55 52.55 66.04
CA LYS A 3 25.99 52.79 65.91
C LYS A 3 26.51 53.93 66.81
N ALA A 4 25.79 55.04 66.93
CA ALA A 4 26.24 56.18 67.72
C ALA A 4 26.24 55.88 69.24
N ARG A 5 25.27 55.09 69.72
CA ARG A 5 25.20 54.69 71.14
C ARG A 5 26.29 53.66 71.49
N LEU A 6 26.62 52.78 70.54
CA LEU A 6 27.72 51.83 70.66
C LEU A 6 29.08 52.55 70.80
N ASP A 7 29.29 53.63 70.03
CA ASP A 7 30.53 54.41 70.07
C ASP A 7 30.64 55.31 71.31
N GLU A 8 29.51 55.79 71.85
CA GLU A 8 29.48 56.57 73.09
C GLU A 8 29.81 55.70 74.31
N ALA A 9 29.23 54.50 74.41
CA ALA A 9 29.56 53.55 75.46
C ALA A 9 31.04 53.11 75.44
N ARG A 10 31.62 52.96 74.23
CA ARG A 10 33.06 52.67 74.04
C ARG A 10 33.95 53.82 74.52
N ARG A 11 33.51 55.07 74.35
CA ARG A 11 34.25 56.26 74.80
C ARG A 11 34.17 56.46 76.31
N GLU A 12 33.04 56.19 76.94
CA GLU A 12 32.94 56.21 78.41
C GLU A 12 33.81 55.12 79.05
N TYR A 13 33.78 53.92 78.49
CA TYR A 13 34.66 52.83 78.93
C TYR A 13 36.15 53.20 78.81
N ALA A 14 36.53 53.90 77.73
CA ALA A 14 37.89 54.38 77.51
C ALA A 14 38.31 55.57 78.42
N ARG A 15 37.37 56.35 78.97
CA ARG A 15 37.70 57.45 79.91
C ARG A 15 38.14 56.95 81.28
N HIS A 16 37.79 55.72 81.64
CA HIS A 16 38.05 55.20 82.99
C HIS A 16 39.32 54.34 83.12
N MET A 17 40.13 54.17 82.07
CA MET A 17 41.31 53.32 82.14
C MET A 17 42.56 53.93 81.47
N VAL A 18 43.51 54.37 82.34
CA VAL A 18 44.91 54.80 82.12
C VAL A 18 45.12 56.32 81.95
N PRO A 19 46.09 57.00 82.63
CA PRO A 19 47.21 56.48 83.46
C PRO A 19 47.18 56.99 84.94
N GLN A 20 47.63 56.31 86.01
CA GLN A 20 48.73 55.37 86.20
C GLN A 20 48.44 54.38 87.34
N ALA A 21 49.02 53.18 87.20
CA ALA A 21 49.54 52.29 88.24
C ALA A 21 48.60 51.68 89.30
N LYS A 22 48.41 50.36 89.08
CA LYS A 22 48.31 49.24 90.04
C LYS A 22 46.98 49.05 90.78
N ALA A 23 46.38 47.91 90.42
CA ALA A 23 45.72 46.93 91.29
C ALA A 23 44.45 47.46 92.00
N VAL A 24 43.27 46.86 91.89
CA VAL A 24 42.89 45.52 92.35
C VAL A 24 41.41 45.40 91.92
N THR A 25 41.10 44.62 90.88
CA THR A 25 40.25 43.43 90.93
C THR A 25 39.25 43.30 92.09
N GLN A 26 38.05 42.79 91.76
CA GLN A 26 37.10 42.04 92.61
C GLN A 26 35.97 42.82 93.29
N THR A 27 34.81 42.84 92.64
CA THR A 27 33.53 42.66 93.33
C THR A 27 32.92 41.36 92.82
N GLU A 28 32.51 40.48 93.75
CA GLU A 28 31.84 39.19 93.49
C GLU A 28 30.66 39.35 92.50
N GLU A 29 29.94 40.46 92.62
CA GLU A 29 28.73 40.78 91.88
C GLU A 29 28.97 40.97 90.38
N MET A 30 30.09 41.58 89.99
CA MET A 30 30.46 41.79 88.58
C MET A 30 30.84 40.48 87.89
N ARG A 31 31.48 39.55 88.61
CA ARG A 31 31.78 38.20 88.09
C ARG A 31 30.51 37.36 87.96
N ALA A 32 29.61 37.45 88.92
CA ALA A 32 28.32 36.77 88.88
C ALA A 32 27.44 37.27 87.72
N LEU A 33 27.40 38.59 87.49
CA LEU A 33 26.64 39.18 86.40
C LEU A 33 27.24 38.83 85.03
N ALA A 34 28.57 38.83 84.91
CA ALA A 34 29.26 38.41 83.70
C ALA A 34 29.02 36.92 83.37
N MET A 35 29.01 36.04 84.37
CA MET A 35 28.67 34.63 84.15
C MET A 35 27.22 34.44 83.71
N ARG A 36 26.27 35.19 84.30
CA ARG A 36 24.85 35.13 83.89
C ARG A 36 24.60 35.66 82.49
N ILE A 37 25.32 36.70 82.07
CA ILE A 37 25.25 37.22 80.70
C ILE A 37 25.81 36.17 79.74
N MET A 38 26.93 35.54 80.09
CA MET A 38 27.56 34.53 79.25
C MET A 38 26.72 33.23 79.15
N GLU A 39 26.00 32.86 80.22
CA GLU A 39 25.00 31.79 80.20
C GLU A 39 23.78 32.14 79.37
N ALA A 40 23.21 33.35 79.54
CA ALA A 40 22.07 33.79 78.74
C ALA A 40 22.42 33.93 77.24
N GLU A 41 23.63 34.36 76.91
CA GLU A 41 24.13 34.40 75.53
C GLU A 41 24.34 32.99 74.97
N ARG A 42 24.79 32.03 75.78
CA ARG A 42 24.88 30.62 75.38
C ARG A 42 23.50 30.00 75.19
N GLU A 43 22.53 30.29 76.06
CA GLU A 43 21.14 29.85 75.94
C GLU A 43 20.51 30.41 74.67
N LEU A 44 20.67 31.72 74.40
CA LEU A 44 20.21 32.38 73.17
C LEU A 44 20.88 31.83 71.90
N ASP A 45 22.17 31.48 71.95
CA ASP A 45 22.87 30.88 70.80
C ASP A 45 22.48 29.40 70.61
N THR A 46 22.09 28.69 71.67
CA THR A 46 21.51 27.34 71.59
C THR A 46 20.05 27.33 71.14
N GLU A 47 19.26 28.35 71.50
CA GLU A 47 17.87 28.53 71.05
C GLU A 47 17.79 29.12 69.63
N GLY A 48 18.73 30.02 69.26
CA GLY A 48 18.88 30.54 67.90
C GLY A 48 19.38 29.49 66.90
N LYS A 49 20.15 28.50 67.38
CA LYS A 49 20.49 27.24 66.68
C LYS A 49 19.45 26.15 66.95
N SER A 50 18.19 26.51 67.19
CA SER A 50 17.11 25.53 67.22
C SER A 50 17.09 24.77 65.89
N ARG A 51 17.50 23.50 65.99
CA ARG A 51 17.51 22.43 64.98
C ARG A 51 16.21 22.28 64.20
N THR A 52 15.15 23.00 64.57
CA THR A 52 13.84 22.97 63.89
C THR A 52 13.76 23.88 62.66
N ALA A 53 14.55 24.95 62.55
CA ALA A 53 14.49 25.83 61.36
C ALA A 53 15.23 25.23 60.15
N ASP A 54 16.42 24.67 60.35
CA ASP A 54 17.20 24.00 59.29
C ASP A 54 16.61 22.64 58.89
N SER A 55 16.08 21.86 59.84
CA SER A 55 15.40 20.58 59.55
C SER A 55 14.11 20.78 58.76
N ARG A 56 13.29 21.76 59.13
CA ARG A 56 12.00 22.03 58.47
C ARG A 56 12.18 22.66 57.10
N THR A 57 13.19 23.51 56.90
CA THR A 57 13.55 24.05 55.58
C THR A 57 14.18 22.99 54.67
N ALA A 58 14.96 22.05 55.21
CA ALA A 58 15.48 20.91 54.45
C ALA A 58 14.36 19.94 54.04
N ALA A 59 13.42 19.62 54.94
CA ALA A 59 12.26 18.78 54.63
C ALA A 59 11.37 19.42 53.54
N LEU A 60 11.08 20.71 53.65
CA LEU A 60 10.31 21.45 52.63
C LEU A 60 11.02 21.52 51.27
N ARG A 61 12.36 21.58 51.25
CA ARG A 61 13.15 21.53 50.00
C ARG A 61 13.04 20.17 49.33
N GLU A 62 13.07 19.09 50.10
CA GLU A 62 12.97 17.74 49.55
C GLU A 62 11.54 17.44 49.06
N GLU A 63 10.53 17.87 49.81
CA GLU A 63 9.12 17.79 49.39
C GLU A 63 8.86 18.58 48.10
N ARG A 64 9.43 19.78 47.99
CA ARG A 64 9.39 20.57 46.74
C ARG A 64 10.07 19.83 45.59
N LYS A 65 11.20 19.16 45.83
CA LYS A 65 11.91 18.37 44.82
C LYS A 65 11.09 17.19 44.30
N ILE A 66 10.35 16.53 45.21
CA ILE A 66 9.42 15.45 44.88
C ILE A 66 8.25 15.99 44.05
N LEU A 67 7.68 17.13 44.45
CA LEU A 67 6.59 17.79 43.72
C LEU A 67 7.04 18.28 42.34
N ASP A 68 8.25 18.84 42.22
CA ASP A 68 8.82 19.30 40.95
C ASP A 68 9.04 18.11 40.00
N LYS A 69 9.55 16.97 40.49
CA LYS A 69 9.65 15.72 39.71
C LYS A 69 8.27 15.21 39.25
N ALA A 70 7.30 15.17 40.16
CA ALA A 70 5.95 14.73 39.83
C ALA A 70 5.29 15.65 38.78
N ALA A 71 5.56 16.96 38.84
CA ALA A 71 5.10 17.94 37.86
C ALA A 71 5.76 17.75 36.48
N GLU A 72 7.06 17.45 36.43
CA GLU A 72 7.77 17.12 35.19
C GLU A 72 7.23 15.83 34.55
N GLU A 73 7.01 14.78 35.33
CA GLU A 73 6.42 13.52 34.87
C GLU A 73 5.00 13.73 34.32
N LEU A 74 4.17 14.50 35.04
CA LEU A 74 2.81 14.82 34.61
C LEU A 74 2.80 15.68 33.34
N SER A 75 3.73 16.63 33.22
CA SER A 75 3.93 17.45 32.03
C SER A 75 4.33 16.60 30.82
N GLY A 76 5.24 15.64 31.01
CA GLY A 76 5.63 14.65 30.00
C GLY A 76 4.45 13.79 29.54
N ALA A 77 3.64 13.31 30.48
CA ALA A 77 2.42 12.54 30.18
C ALA A 77 1.38 13.37 29.40
N LEU A 78 1.20 14.65 29.75
CA LEU A 78 0.31 15.57 29.04
C LEU A 78 0.80 15.88 27.62
N ALA A 79 2.11 16.02 27.40
CA ALA A 79 2.68 16.20 26.07
C ALA A 79 2.42 14.97 25.19
N MET A 80 2.60 13.76 25.75
CA MET A 80 2.33 12.50 25.06
C MET A 80 0.84 12.34 24.70
N ARG A 81 -0.07 12.88 25.50
CA ARG A 81 -1.51 12.86 25.19
C ARG A 81 -1.85 13.58 23.89
N LYS A 82 -1.29 14.78 23.66
CA LYS A 82 -1.50 15.52 22.40
C LYS A 82 -0.95 14.76 21.18
N VAL A 83 0.19 14.10 21.34
CA VAL A 83 0.79 13.25 20.29
C VAL A 83 -0.10 12.05 20.00
N ARG A 84 -0.63 11.40 21.05
CA ARG A 84 -1.55 10.26 20.91
C ARG A 84 -2.83 10.64 20.18
N GLU A 85 -3.44 11.77 20.54
CA GLU A 85 -4.65 12.29 19.88
C GLU A 85 -4.41 12.54 18.38
N ARG A 86 -3.24 13.11 18.02
CA ARG A 86 -2.85 13.30 16.61
C ARG A 86 -2.72 11.97 15.86
N HIS A 87 -2.02 11.00 16.44
CA HIS A 87 -1.86 9.68 15.83
C HIS A 87 -3.18 8.94 15.70
N GLN A 88 -4.09 9.07 16.67
CA GLN A 88 -5.43 8.48 16.59
C GLN A 88 -6.26 9.11 15.46
N ALA A 89 -6.23 10.43 15.33
CA ALA A 89 -6.89 11.12 14.21
C ALA A 89 -6.31 10.70 12.86
N GLU A 90 -4.99 10.55 12.78
CA GLU A 90 -4.32 10.08 11.57
C GLU A 90 -4.65 8.61 11.25
N ALA A 91 -4.72 7.74 12.26
CA ALA A 91 -5.12 6.34 12.09
C ALA A 91 -6.54 6.25 11.51
N VAL A 92 -7.50 7.00 12.05
CA VAL A 92 -8.87 7.05 11.53
C VAL A 92 -8.90 7.57 10.09
N ARG A 93 -8.10 8.59 9.76
CA ARG A 93 -7.98 9.11 8.40
C ARG A 93 -7.43 8.06 7.43
N LEU A 94 -6.37 7.34 7.84
CA LEU A 94 -5.73 6.31 7.04
C LEU A 94 -6.64 5.10 6.83
N GLU A 95 -7.34 4.65 7.87
CA GLU A 95 -8.34 3.58 7.78
C GLU A 95 -9.47 3.91 6.81
N LYS A 96 -9.97 5.17 6.86
CA LYS A 96 -10.95 5.63 5.88
C LYS A 96 -10.38 5.55 4.45
N ARG A 97 -9.17 6.08 4.23
CA ARG A 97 -8.52 6.07 2.92
C ARG A 97 -8.25 4.65 2.41
N LEU A 98 -7.86 3.73 3.28
CA LEU A 98 -7.68 2.30 2.94
C LEU A 98 -9.00 1.67 2.49
N ARG A 99 -10.11 1.95 3.18
CA ARG A 99 -11.44 1.47 2.78
C ARG A 99 -11.84 2.02 1.41
N ASP A 100 -11.67 3.33 1.20
CA ASP A 100 -12.02 3.99 -0.05
C ASP A 100 -11.21 3.42 -1.24
N LEU A 101 -9.89 3.28 -1.07
CA LEU A 101 -9.00 2.67 -2.07
C LEU A 101 -9.34 1.20 -2.32
N GLY A 102 -9.71 0.44 -1.28
CA GLY A 102 -10.15 -0.94 -1.41
C GLY A 102 -11.42 -1.06 -2.25
N ALA A 103 -12.39 -0.17 -2.04
CA ALA A 103 -13.62 -0.11 -2.82
C ALA A 103 -13.34 0.27 -4.29
N GLU A 104 -12.45 1.23 -4.53
CA GLU A 104 -12.03 1.63 -5.87
C GLU A 104 -11.32 0.49 -6.60
N ARG A 105 -10.37 -0.18 -5.93
CA ARG A 105 -9.68 -1.36 -6.48
C ARG A 105 -10.66 -2.46 -6.85
N ALA A 106 -11.62 -2.77 -5.98
CA ALA A 106 -12.65 -3.77 -6.26
C ALA A 106 -13.51 -3.38 -7.46
N ARG A 107 -13.83 -2.09 -7.63
CA ARG A 107 -14.53 -1.59 -8.83
C ARG A 107 -13.70 -1.77 -10.09
N CYS A 108 -12.42 -1.40 -10.06
CA CYS A 108 -11.53 -1.57 -11.20
C CYS A 108 -11.36 -3.04 -11.58
N MET A 109 -11.25 -3.94 -10.60
CA MET A 109 -11.15 -5.39 -10.84
C MET A 109 -12.38 -5.91 -11.59
N ARG A 110 -13.60 -5.57 -11.12
CA ARG A 110 -14.84 -5.96 -11.81
C ARG A 110 -14.89 -5.45 -13.25
N MET A 111 -14.39 -4.24 -13.48
CA MET A 111 -14.34 -3.66 -14.83
C MET A 111 -13.35 -4.40 -15.73
N LEU A 112 -12.18 -4.78 -15.21
CA LEU A 112 -11.21 -5.59 -15.93
C LEU A 112 -11.78 -6.97 -16.28
N ASP A 113 -12.46 -7.63 -15.33
CA ASP A 113 -13.11 -8.92 -15.58
C ASP A 113 -14.17 -8.79 -16.68
N THR A 114 -14.99 -7.75 -16.62
CA THR A 114 -16.02 -7.46 -17.64
C THR A 114 -15.39 -7.21 -19.01
N LEU A 115 -14.26 -6.51 -19.08
CA LEU A 115 -13.54 -6.27 -20.33
C LEU A 115 -12.94 -7.56 -20.90
N ALA A 116 -12.44 -8.45 -20.05
CA ALA A 116 -11.96 -9.75 -20.48
C ALA A 116 -13.10 -10.63 -21.03
N ASP A 117 -14.26 -10.64 -20.38
CA ASP A 117 -15.47 -11.31 -20.87
C ASP A 117 -15.92 -10.75 -22.22
N PHE A 118 -15.95 -9.42 -22.35
CA PHE A 118 -16.29 -8.76 -23.61
C PHE A 118 -15.34 -9.15 -24.74
N GLN A 119 -14.03 -9.20 -24.47
CA GLN A 119 -13.05 -9.62 -25.47
C GLN A 119 -13.27 -11.07 -25.92
N ARG A 120 -13.52 -11.99 -24.97
CA ARG A 120 -13.85 -13.40 -25.28
C ARG A 120 -15.10 -13.51 -26.13
N GLU A 121 -16.15 -12.81 -25.76
CA GLU A 121 -17.43 -12.85 -26.46
C GLU A 121 -17.33 -12.22 -27.85
N LYS A 122 -16.60 -11.11 -28.00
CA LYS A 122 -16.33 -10.50 -29.32
C LYS A 122 -15.63 -11.47 -30.25
N VAL A 123 -14.60 -12.15 -29.76
CA VAL A 123 -13.85 -13.18 -30.50
C VAL A 123 -14.79 -14.32 -30.93
N ARG A 124 -15.57 -14.85 -29.98
CA ARG A 124 -16.54 -15.91 -30.24
C ARG A 124 -17.55 -15.52 -31.32
N GLN A 125 -18.12 -14.33 -31.24
CA GLN A 125 -19.10 -13.85 -32.22
C GLN A 125 -18.51 -13.68 -33.62
N VAL A 126 -17.28 -13.20 -33.73
CA VAL A 126 -16.59 -13.09 -35.03
C VAL A 126 -16.37 -14.49 -35.62
N GLU A 127 -15.92 -15.45 -34.82
CA GLU A 127 -15.71 -16.82 -35.25
C GLU A 127 -17.03 -17.51 -35.65
N GLU A 128 -18.08 -17.39 -34.84
CA GLU A 128 -19.42 -17.90 -35.15
C GLU A 128 -19.98 -17.28 -36.44
N ARG A 129 -19.83 -15.95 -36.61
CA ARG A 129 -20.31 -15.25 -37.79
C ARG A 129 -19.59 -15.72 -39.04
N VAL A 130 -18.26 -15.87 -39.01
CA VAL A 130 -17.49 -16.39 -40.13
C VAL A 130 -17.87 -17.84 -40.43
N ASN A 131 -17.92 -18.69 -39.40
CA ASN A 131 -18.23 -20.12 -39.56
C ASN A 131 -19.66 -20.34 -40.07
N SER A 132 -20.63 -19.49 -39.70
CA SER A 132 -22.01 -19.55 -40.22
C SER A 132 -22.11 -19.33 -41.74
N MET A 133 -21.06 -18.83 -42.39
CA MET A 133 -21.03 -18.63 -43.85
C MET A 133 -20.61 -19.90 -44.60
N PHE A 134 -20.01 -20.86 -43.90
CA PHE A 134 -19.53 -22.12 -44.45
C PHE A 134 -20.46 -23.25 -43.99
N ALA A 135 -20.64 -24.25 -44.85
CA ALA A 135 -21.46 -25.42 -44.59
C ALA A 135 -20.64 -26.64 -44.14
N GLY A 136 -19.40 -26.78 -44.61
CA GLY A 136 -18.55 -27.94 -44.38
C GLY A 136 -17.15 -27.61 -43.86
N MET A 137 -16.73 -26.35 -43.92
CA MET A 137 -15.46 -25.87 -43.38
C MET A 137 -15.72 -24.95 -42.18
N THR A 138 -14.81 -24.96 -41.20
CA THR A 138 -14.79 -23.96 -40.13
C THR A 138 -13.43 -23.31 -40.06
N PHE A 139 -13.34 -22.15 -39.44
CA PHE A 139 -12.10 -21.44 -39.14
C PHE A 139 -11.96 -21.33 -37.65
N ARG A 140 -10.76 -21.64 -37.17
CA ARG A 140 -10.28 -21.16 -35.88
C ARG A 140 -9.63 -19.81 -36.12
N LEU A 141 -10.23 -18.75 -35.58
CA LEU A 141 -9.73 -17.38 -35.77
C LEU A 141 -8.95 -16.87 -34.57
N TYR A 142 -9.09 -17.53 -33.43
CA TYR A 142 -8.35 -17.21 -32.23
C TYR A 142 -7.91 -18.50 -31.53
N ASP A 143 -6.71 -18.49 -30.98
CA ASP A 143 -6.20 -19.57 -30.15
C ASP A 143 -5.87 -19.05 -28.76
N THR A 144 -6.01 -19.89 -27.74
CA THR A 144 -5.70 -19.50 -26.37
C THR A 144 -4.26 -19.87 -26.09
N THR A 145 -3.39 -18.89 -25.84
CA THR A 145 -2.01 -19.16 -25.45
C THR A 145 -1.95 -19.86 -24.11
N LEU A 146 -0.80 -20.46 -23.76
CA LEU A 146 -0.57 -21.09 -22.45
C LEU A 146 -0.85 -20.14 -21.27
N GLU A 147 -0.71 -18.84 -21.51
CA GLU A 147 -0.94 -17.76 -20.55
C GLU A 147 -2.42 -17.35 -20.46
N GLY A 148 -3.31 -17.98 -21.22
CA GLY A 148 -4.74 -17.70 -21.24
C GLY A 148 -5.13 -16.48 -22.08
N THR A 149 -4.20 -15.92 -22.87
CA THR A 149 -4.48 -14.76 -23.72
C THR A 149 -4.93 -15.23 -25.10
N ALA A 150 -6.02 -14.64 -25.63
CA ALA A 150 -6.48 -14.92 -26.99
C ALA A 150 -5.49 -14.31 -28.01
N SER A 151 -4.88 -15.17 -28.83
CA SER A 151 -4.01 -14.78 -29.93
C SER A 151 -4.74 -14.95 -31.26
N PRO A 152 -4.73 -13.94 -32.15
CA PRO A 152 -5.35 -14.08 -33.47
C PRO A 152 -4.60 -15.12 -34.30
N VAL A 153 -5.34 -16.09 -34.82
CA VAL A 153 -4.86 -17.10 -35.78
C VAL A 153 -5.81 -17.14 -36.96
N CYS A 154 -5.46 -17.86 -38.03
CA CYS A 154 -6.39 -18.13 -39.12
C CYS A 154 -6.11 -19.52 -39.64
N VAL A 155 -6.75 -20.52 -39.01
CA VAL A 155 -6.55 -21.93 -39.37
C VAL A 155 -7.85 -22.49 -39.91
N PRO A 156 -7.93 -22.83 -41.21
CA PRO A 156 -9.06 -23.54 -41.77
C PRO A 156 -9.08 -24.99 -41.26
N LEU A 157 -10.27 -25.45 -40.89
CA LEU A 157 -10.55 -26.77 -40.35
C LEU A 157 -11.61 -27.46 -41.21
N VAL A 158 -11.38 -28.73 -41.56
CA VAL A 158 -12.33 -29.56 -42.30
C VAL A 158 -12.70 -30.74 -41.41
N GLY A 159 -13.93 -30.78 -40.93
CA GLY A 159 -14.36 -31.80 -39.95
C GLY A 159 -13.56 -31.77 -38.64
N GLY A 160 -13.09 -30.59 -38.23
CA GLY A 160 -12.29 -30.40 -37.01
C GLY A 160 -10.78 -30.64 -37.15
N VAL A 161 -10.32 -31.09 -38.32
CA VAL A 161 -8.90 -31.30 -38.61
C VAL A 161 -8.34 -30.12 -39.42
N PRO A 162 -7.12 -29.61 -39.14
CA PRO A 162 -6.49 -28.57 -39.96
C PRO A 162 -6.47 -28.95 -41.44
N PHE A 163 -6.77 -27.99 -42.31
CA PHE A 163 -6.83 -28.18 -43.76
C PHE A 163 -5.61 -28.92 -44.31
N GLU A 164 -4.40 -28.55 -43.87
CA GLU A 164 -3.14 -29.18 -44.27
C GLU A 164 -3.09 -30.68 -43.93
N ALA A 165 -3.70 -31.09 -42.83
CA ALA A 165 -3.74 -32.47 -42.36
C ALA A 165 -4.96 -33.25 -42.87
N ALA A 166 -5.95 -32.58 -43.49
CA ALA A 166 -7.12 -33.23 -44.06
C ALA A 166 -6.73 -34.03 -45.33
N ASN A 167 -7.48 -35.10 -45.63
CA ASN A 167 -7.24 -35.90 -46.84
C ASN A 167 -7.54 -35.10 -48.14
N SER A 168 -7.03 -35.58 -49.28
CA SER A 168 -7.14 -34.85 -50.56
C SER A 168 -8.58 -34.54 -50.97
N ALA A 169 -9.53 -35.46 -50.76
CA ALA A 169 -10.93 -35.26 -51.09
C ALA A 169 -11.59 -34.18 -50.20
N ALA A 170 -11.27 -34.17 -48.91
CA ALA A 170 -11.73 -33.18 -47.94
C ALA A 170 -11.17 -31.78 -48.26
N ARG A 171 -9.86 -31.68 -48.57
CA ARG A 171 -9.23 -30.42 -48.99
C ARG A 171 -9.84 -29.87 -50.28
N MET A 172 -10.06 -30.72 -51.28
CA MET A 172 -10.70 -30.34 -52.54
C MET A 172 -12.11 -29.78 -52.30
N ASN A 173 -12.94 -30.49 -51.54
CA ASN A 173 -14.30 -30.06 -51.24
C ASN A 173 -14.34 -28.76 -50.42
N ALA A 174 -13.42 -28.58 -49.47
CA ALA A 174 -13.29 -27.34 -48.71
C ALA A 174 -12.85 -26.15 -49.59
N GLY A 175 -11.93 -26.37 -50.52
CA GLY A 175 -11.53 -25.35 -51.51
C GLY A 175 -12.68 -24.94 -52.43
N LEU A 176 -13.47 -25.90 -52.90
CA LEU A 176 -14.67 -25.65 -53.71
C LEU A 176 -15.73 -24.85 -52.96
N GLU A 177 -15.88 -25.10 -51.67
CA GLU A 177 -16.80 -24.34 -50.81
C GLU A 177 -16.32 -22.91 -50.59
N ALA A 178 -15.02 -22.72 -50.32
CA ALA A 178 -14.41 -21.40 -50.17
C ALA A 178 -14.54 -20.56 -51.46
N ALA A 179 -14.21 -21.13 -52.61
CA ALA A 179 -14.33 -20.46 -53.90
C ALA A 179 -15.79 -20.04 -54.18
N ALA A 180 -16.75 -20.93 -53.92
CA ALA A 180 -18.16 -20.63 -54.10
C ALA A 180 -18.66 -19.54 -53.14
N LEU A 181 -18.22 -19.54 -51.86
CA LEU A 181 -18.59 -18.50 -50.91
C LEU A 181 -18.05 -17.13 -51.33
N ILE A 182 -16.78 -17.05 -51.73
CA ILE A 182 -16.15 -15.81 -52.19
C ILE A 182 -16.88 -15.30 -53.43
N GLY A 183 -17.16 -16.18 -54.41
CA GLY A 183 -17.94 -15.84 -55.59
C GLY A 183 -19.32 -15.25 -55.23
N ARG A 184 -20.10 -15.92 -54.37
CA ARG A 184 -21.40 -15.42 -53.90
C ARG A 184 -21.28 -14.06 -53.21
N ARG A 185 -20.26 -13.86 -52.37
CA ARG A 185 -20.04 -12.60 -51.66
C ARG A 185 -19.66 -11.44 -52.57
N LEU A 186 -18.91 -11.72 -53.63
CA LEU A 186 -18.52 -10.73 -54.64
C LEU A 186 -19.57 -10.54 -55.74
N GLY A 187 -20.61 -11.39 -55.79
CA GLY A 187 -21.59 -11.41 -56.88
C GLY A 187 -20.99 -11.91 -58.20
N ILE A 188 -19.92 -12.71 -58.14
CA ILE A 188 -19.18 -13.21 -59.30
C ILE A 188 -19.35 -14.73 -59.39
N ALA A 189 -19.73 -15.22 -60.58
CA ALA A 189 -19.70 -16.63 -60.92
C ALA A 189 -18.53 -16.90 -61.87
N ALA A 190 -17.39 -17.30 -61.31
CA ALA A 190 -16.19 -17.66 -62.09
C ALA A 190 -16.13 -19.18 -62.33
N PRO A 191 -15.75 -19.65 -63.54
CA PRO A 191 -15.53 -21.08 -63.78
C PRO A 191 -14.47 -21.65 -62.84
N VAL A 192 -14.73 -22.84 -62.30
CA VAL A 192 -13.82 -23.54 -61.38
C VAL A 192 -13.25 -24.77 -62.05
N TRP A 193 -11.91 -24.81 -62.15
CA TRP A 193 -11.17 -25.96 -62.65
C TRP A 193 -10.77 -26.85 -61.48
N VAL A 194 -11.10 -28.14 -61.58
CA VAL A 194 -10.79 -29.13 -60.55
C VAL A 194 -9.80 -30.13 -61.14
N ASP A 195 -8.57 -30.04 -60.66
CA ASP A 195 -7.50 -30.98 -60.99
C ASP A 195 -7.50 -32.18 -60.04
N ASN A 196 -6.91 -33.30 -60.47
CA ASN A 196 -6.92 -34.59 -59.77
C ASN A 196 -8.33 -35.05 -59.35
N ALA A 197 -9.33 -34.84 -60.22
CA ALA A 197 -10.72 -35.16 -59.92
C ALA A 197 -10.97 -36.67 -59.73
N GLU A 198 -10.10 -37.52 -60.28
CA GLU A 198 -10.13 -38.97 -60.11
C GLU A 198 -9.90 -39.43 -58.66
N GLY A 199 -9.21 -38.62 -57.85
CA GLY A 199 -8.95 -38.90 -56.44
C GLY A 199 -10.15 -38.69 -55.52
N ASN A 200 -11.27 -38.18 -56.04
CA ASN A 200 -12.46 -37.86 -55.25
C ASN A 200 -13.74 -38.33 -55.94
N ARG A 201 -14.41 -39.32 -55.37
CA ARG A 201 -15.69 -39.86 -55.88
C ARG A 201 -16.88 -38.92 -55.63
N HIS A 202 -16.78 -38.03 -54.64
CA HIS A 202 -17.90 -37.18 -54.19
C HIS A 202 -17.47 -35.71 -54.19
N ILE A 203 -17.30 -35.15 -55.40
CA ILE A 203 -16.97 -33.74 -55.60
C ILE A 203 -18.24 -32.89 -55.45
N ARG A 204 -18.33 -32.13 -54.35
CA ARG A 204 -19.52 -31.33 -54.01
C ARG A 204 -19.81 -30.25 -55.05
N HIS A 205 -21.08 -30.14 -55.46
CA HIS A 205 -21.56 -28.98 -56.22
C HIS A 205 -21.89 -27.84 -55.25
N THR A 206 -21.12 -26.76 -55.30
CA THR A 206 -21.18 -25.68 -54.29
C THR A 206 -21.81 -24.38 -54.79
N GLY A 207 -22.41 -24.36 -55.99
CA GLY A 207 -23.14 -23.19 -56.49
C GLY A 207 -23.51 -23.29 -57.98
N GLU A 208 -23.81 -22.13 -58.56
CA GLU A 208 -24.23 -21.99 -59.97
C GLU A 208 -23.04 -21.86 -60.96
N ALA A 209 -21.81 -21.75 -60.44
CA ALA A 209 -20.62 -21.62 -61.27
C ALA A 209 -20.33 -22.89 -62.08
N GLN A 210 -19.90 -22.71 -63.33
CA GLN A 210 -19.47 -23.81 -64.19
C GLN A 210 -18.25 -24.52 -63.57
N ARG A 211 -18.31 -25.86 -63.52
CA ARG A 211 -17.20 -26.71 -63.07
C ARG A 211 -16.58 -27.44 -64.25
N ILE A 212 -15.26 -27.38 -64.36
CA ILE A 212 -14.46 -28.08 -65.36
C ILE A 212 -13.61 -29.10 -64.61
N LEU A 213 -13.90 -30.39 -64.80
CA LEU A 213 -13.20 -31.48 -64.13
C LEU A 213 -12.11 -32.02 -65.05
N LEU A 214 -10.85 -31.94 -64.61
CA LEU A 214 -9.74 -32.59 -65.29
C LEU A 214 -9.66 -34.03 -64.80
N ARG A 215 -9.76 -34.99 -65.73
CA ARG A 215 -9.71 -36.42 -65.45
C ARG A 215 -8.69 -37.09 -66.36
N VAL A 216 -7.92 -38.00 -65.77
CA VAL A 216 -6.99 -38.87 -66.51
C VAL A 216 -7.64 -40.25 -66.66
N THR A 217 -7.48 -40.86 -67.84
CA THR A 217 -7.93 -42.22 -68.12
C THR A 217 -6.88 -42.94 -68.95
N ASP A 218 -6.70 -44.24 -68.72
CA ASP A 218 -5.86 -45.11 -69.55
C ASP A 218 -6.65 -45.62 -70.78
N GLU A 219 -7.95 -45.36 -70.84
CA GLU A 219 -8.80 -45.71 -71.97
C GLU A 219 -8.59 -44.75 -73.15
N SER A 220 -8.81 -45.22 -74.37
CA SER A 220 -8.69 -44.39 -75.58
C SER A 220 -9.76 -43.30 -75.70
N ALA A 221 -10.77 -43.32 -74.83
CA ALA A 221 -11.83 -42.31 -74.75
C ALA A 221 -12.18 -42.02 -73.29
N LEU A 222 -12.56 -40.76 -73.01
CA LEU A 222 -13.06 -40.36 -71.69
C LEU A 222 -14.52 -40.83 -71.54
N THR A 223 -14.75 -41.81 -70.69
CA THR A 223 -16.09 -42.29 -70.34
C THR A 223 -16.57 -41.62 -69.04
N GLU A 224 -17.69 -40.90 -69.10
CA GLU A 224 -18.36 -40.41 -67.89
C GLU A 224 -18.94 -41.63 -67.14
N ARG A 225 -18.31 -42.06 -66.04
CA ARG A 225 -18.95 -43.02 -65.14
C ARG A 225 -20.16 -42.34 -64.49
N PRO A 226 -21.35 -42.96 -64.48
CA PRO A 226 -22.52 -42.42 -63.80
C PRO A 226 -22.19 -42.13 -62.34
N LEU A 227 -22.71 -41.01 -61.83
CA LEU A 227 -22.74 -40.72 -60.40
C LEU A 227 -23.86 -41.58 -59.80
N ASP A 228 -23.50 -42.76 -59.30
CA ASP A 228 -24.35 -43.51 -58.35
C ASP A 228 -24.34 -42.85 -56.97
#